data_AF-A0A969VV92-F1
#
_entry.id   AF-A0A969VV92-F1
#
_cell.length_a   1.000
_cell.length_b   1.000
_cell.length_c   1.000
_cell.angle_alpha   90.00
_cell.angle_beta   90.00
_cell.angle_gamma   90.00
#
_symmetry.space_group_name_H-M   'P 1'
#
loop_
_entity.id
_entity.type
_entity.pdbx_description
1 polymer ?
#
loop_
_entity_poly.entity_id
_entity_poly.type
_entity_poly.pdbx_seq_one_letter_code
_entity_poly.pdbx_strand_id
1 'polypeptide(L)' 'MPSFDVVSRINYQEFDNALANCLREIGTRYDFKGLTISIERKDKTITTLAPDNLKLKQVNELLQTHLIRRKVDPRVIKI' A
#
# COMPACT_ATOMS: atom_id res chain seq x y z
N MET A 1 -13.20 -19.64 33.36
CA MET A 1 -12.02 -18.75 33.26
C MET A 1 -11.96 -18.28 31.82
N PRO A 2 -12.30 -17.01 31.52
CA PRO A 2 -12.37 -16.55 30.14
C PRO A 2 -10.95 -16.32 29.60
N SER A 3 -10.62 -16.99 28.50
CA SER A 3 -9.44 -16.71 27.68
C SER A 3 -9.87 -16.00 26.39
N PHE A 4 -8.99 -15.18 25.82
CA PHE A 4 -9.19 -14.61 24.49
C PHE A 4 -7.93 -14.80 23.65
N ASP A 5 -8.12 -14.97 22.34
CA ASP A 5 -7.05 -15.08 21.37
C ASP A 5 -6.74 -13.73 20.71
N VAL A 6 -5.45 -13.36 20.72
CA VAL A 6 -4.94 -12.22 19.95
C VAL A 6 -4.61 -12.72 18.53
N VAL A 7 -5.44 -12.37 17.56
CA VAL A 7 -5.25 -12.77 16.16
C VAL A 7 -5.02 -11.53 15.30
N SER A 8 -3.88 -11.46 14.62
CA SER A 8 -3.62 -10.41 13.62
C SER A 8 -4.29 -10.79 12.30
N ARG A 9 -5.52 -10.30 12.08
CA ARG A 9 -6.23 -10.45 10.81
C ARG A 9 -6.08 -9.19 9.99
N ILE A 10 -5.58 -9.35 8.77
CA ILE A 10 -5.52 -8.27 7.78
C ILE A 10 -6.82 -8.29 7.00
N ASN A 11 -7.47 -7.13 6.89
CA ASN A 11 -8.59 -6.98 5.98
C ASN A 11 -8.05 -6.75 4.56
N TYR A 12 -8.01 -7.82 3.76
CA TYR A 12 -7.53 -7.77 2.38
C TYR A 12 -8.35 -6.82 1.49
N GLN A 13 -9.63 -6.62 1.80
CA GLN A 13 -10.50 -5.75 1.00
C GLN A 13 -10.17 -4.28 1.25
N GLU A 14 -9.91 -3.90 2.51
CA GLU A 14 -9.41 -2.55 2.84
C GLU A 14 -8.00 -2.32 2.31
N PHE A 15 -7.18 -3.38 2.27
CA PHE A 15 -5.86 -3.32 1.66
C PHE A 15 -5.94 -3.01 0.15
N ASP A 16 -6.79 -3.71 -0.59
CA ASP A 16 -7.02 -3.44 -2.03
C ASP A 16 -7.59 -2.04 -2.26
N ASN A 17 -8.51 -1.60 -1.40
CA ASN A 17 -9.04 -0.23 -1.45
C ASN A 17 -7.96 0.83 -1.20
N ALA A 18 -7.02 0.57 -0.29
CA ALA A 18 -5.88 1.45 -0.04
C ALA A 18 -4.94 1.51 -1.25
N LEU A 19 -4.64 0.37 -1.89
CA LEU A 19 -3.84 0.29 -3.11
C LEU A 19 -4.49 1.07 -4.27
N ALA A 20 -5.78 0.83 -4.52
CA ALA A 20 -6.51 1.51 -5.59
C ALA A 20 -6.53 3.04 -5.38
N ASN A 21 -6.71 3.49 -4.13
CA ASN A 21 -6.64 4.91 -3.80
C ASN A 21 -5.24 5.48 -4.02
N CYS A 22 -4.19 4.75 -3.61
CA CYS A 22 -2.80 5.15 -3.83
C CYS A 22 -2.51 5.31 -5.33
N LEU A 23 -2.92 4.34 -6.16
CA LEU A 23 -2.77 4.41 -7.62
C LEU A 23 -3.51 5.59 -8.24
N ARG A 24 -4.73 5.90 -7.77
CA ARG A 24 -5.46 7.10 -8.22
C ARG A 24 -4.72 8.38 -7.84
N GLU A 25 -4.22 8.48 -6.60
CA GLU A 25 -3.48 9.67 -6.14
C GLU A 25 -2.18 9.87 -6.94
N ILE A 26 -1.44 8.79 -7.19
CA ILE A 26 -0.25 8.78 -8.05
C ILE A 26 -0.60 9.26 -9.46
N GLY A 27 -1.69 8.76 -10.05
CA GLY A 27 -2.15 9.17 -11.38
C GLY A 27 -2.55 10.65 -11.48
N THR A 28 -3.04 11.23 -10.37
CA THR A 28 -3.38 12.67 -10.31
C THR A 28 -2.18 13.58 -10.03
N ARG A 29 -1.08 13.05 -9.50
CA ARG A 29 0.09 13.86 -9.12
C ARG A 29 0.96 14.15 -10.33
N TYR A 30 1.27 15.42 -10.53
CA TYR A 30 2.08 15.86 -11.68
C TYR A 30 3.51 15.26 -11.64
N ASP A 31 4.07 15.07 -10.43
CA ASP A 31 5.41 14.50 -10.21
C ASP A 31 5.57 13.05 -10.73
N PHE A 32 4.45 12.32 -10.84
CA PHE A 32 4.37 10.95 -11.31
C PHE A 32 3.81 10.84 -12.74
N LYS A 33 3.37 11.95 -13.32
CA LYS A 33 2.80 12.01 -14.66
C LYS A 33 3.86 11.69 -15.71
N GLY A 34 3.62 10.65 -16.51
CA GLY A 34 4.55 10.19 -17.55
C GLY A 34 5.55 9.12 -17.09
N LEU A 35 5.47 8.68 -15.84
CA LEU A 35 6.32 7.61 -15.30
C LEU A 35 5.50 6.33 -15.17
N THR A 36 6.07 5.21 -15.58
CA THR A 36 5.42 3.89 -15.47
C THR A 36 5.50 3.41 -14.02
N ILE A 37 4.57 3.86 -13.18
CA ILE A 37 4.42 3.38 -11.82
C ILE A 37 3.29 2.36 -11.79
N SER A 38 3.62 1.14 -11.40
CA SER A 38 2.65 0.06 -11.23
C SER A 38 2.79 -0.53 -9.84
N ILE A 39 1.66 -0.79 -9.18
CA ILE A 39 1.62 -1.46 -7.89
C ILE A 39 0.70 -2.66 -8.07
N GLU A 40 1.27 -3.85 -8.09
CA GLU A 40 0.55 -5.09 -8.25
C GLU A 40 0.62 -5.90 -6.97
N ARG A 41 -0.53 -6.34 -6.47
CA ARG A 41 -0.61 -7.31 -5.38
C ARG A 41 -0.94 -8.68 -5.97
N LYS A 42 -0.10 -9.67 -5.70
CA LYS A 42 -0.36 -11.07 -6.00
C LYS A 42 -0.30 -11.88 -4.71
N ASP A 43 -1.46 -12.34 -4.25
CA ASP A 43 -1.65 -13.04 -2.98
C ASP A 43 -1.08 -12.26 -1.78
N LYS A 44 0.12 -12.64 -1.33
CA LYS A 44 0.86 -12.09 -0.18
C LYS A 44 2.07 -11.25 -0.57
N THR A 45 2.29 -11.06 -1.87
CA THR A 45 3.45 -10.33 -2.40
C THR A 45 2.96 -9.07 -3.11
N ILE A 46 3.66 -7.96 -2.86
CA ILE A 46 3.39 -6.67 -3.51
C ILE A 46 4.60 -6.34 -4.35
N THR A 47 4.36 -6.07 -5.63
CA THR A 47 5.38 -5.66 -6.59
C THR A 47 5.14 -4.20 -6.94
N THR A 48 6.04 -3.34 -6.50
CA THR A 48 6.04 -1.91 -6.81
C THR A 48 7.08 -1.64 -7.88
N LEU A 49 6.64 -1.22 -9.06
CA LEU A 49 7.50 -0.74 -10.13
C LEU A 49 7.55 0.79 -10.08
N ALA A 50 8.76 1.33 -9.99
CA ALA A 50 9.02 2.75 -10.13
C ALA A 50 10.35 2.95 -10.87
N PRO A 51 10.48 3.99 -11.71
CA PRO A 51 11.67 4.20 -12.51
C PRO A 51 12.88 4.74 -11.73
N ASP A 52 12.65 5.26 -10.52
CA ASP A 52 13.70 5.89 -9.70
C ASP A 52 13.56 5.47 -8.23
N ASN A 53 14.67 5.32 -7.53
CA ASN A 53 14.69 4.95 -6.10
C ASN A 53 14.02 6.01 -5.21
N LEU A 54 14.16 7.30 -5.56
CA LEU A 54 13.51 8.38 -4.80
C LEU A 54 11.99 8.29 -4.93
N LYS A 55 11.49 8.00 -6.14
CA LYS A 55 10.07 7.82 -6.41
C LYS A 55 9.53 6.55 -5.75
N LEU A 56 10.31 5.47 -5.75
CA LEU A 56 9.96 4.22 -5.08
C LEU A 56 9.74 4.45 -3.57
N LYS A 57 10.64 5.19 -2.91
CA LYS A 57 10.46 5.60 -1.50
C LYS A 57 9.18 6.42 -1.30
N GLN A 58 8.92 7.41 -2.15
CA GLN A 58 7.70 8.23 -2.05
C GLN A 58 6.43 7.41 -2.23
N VAL A 59 6.41 6.47 -3.18
CA VAL A 59 5.28 5.55 -3.40
C VAL A 59 5.06 4.67 -2.17
N ASN A 60 6.13 4.15 -1.56
CA ASN A 60 6.03 3.35 -0.34
C ASN A 60 5.49 4.14 0.85
N GLU A 61 5.92 5.40 1.03
CA GLU A 61 5.37 6.29 2.08
C GLU A 61 3.90 6.63 1.84
N LEU A 62 3.54 6.91 0.59
CA LEU A 62 2.16 7.19 0.19
C LEU A 62 1.26 5.99 0.46
N LEU A 63 1.72 4.79 0.08
CA LEU A 63 1.01 3.53 0.30
C LEU A 63 0.79 3.27 1.79
N GLN A 64 1.79 3.49 2.64
CA GLN A 64 1.64 3.42 4.11
C GLN A 64 0.57 4.41 4.62
N THR A 65 0.58 5.64 4.10
CA THR A 65 -0.41 6.67 4.50
C THR A 65 -1.83 6.25 4.13
N HIS A 66 -2.04 5.67 2.95
CA HIS A 66 -3.34 5.15 2.53
C HIS A 66 -3.80 3.95 3.35
N LEU A 67 -2.89 3.05 3.74
CA LEU A 67 -3.20 1.92 4.61
C LEU A 67 -3.66 2.40 5.99
N ILE A 68 -2.95 3.35 6.60
CA ILE A 68 -3.32 3.94 7.90
C ILE A 68 -4.72 4.57 7.81
N ARG A 69 -5.01 5.31 6.73
CA ARG A 69 -6.35 5.90 6.49
C ARG A 69 -7.46 4.85 6.41
N ARG A 70 -7.16 3.65 5.92
CA ARG A 70 -8.08 2.50 5.86
C ARG A 70 -8.04 1.63 7.12
N LYS A 71 -7.39 2.08 8.19
CA LYS A 71 -7.21 1.35 9.46
C LYS A 71 -6.46 0.02 9.28
N VAL A 72 -5.64 -0.09 8.24
CA VAL A 72 -4.73 -1.21 8.02
C VAL A 72 -3.36 -0.81 8.56
N ASP A 73 -2.80 -1.63 9.45
CA ASP A 73 -1.50 -1.32 10.05
C ASP A 73 -0.40 -1.40 8.98
N PRO A 74 0.42 -0.35 8.79
CA PRO A 74 1.48 -0.34 7.79
C PRO A 74 2.57 -1.41 8.06
N ARG A 75 2.67 -1.93 9.30
CA ARG A 75 3.58 -3.03 9.67
C ARG A 75 3.25 -4.35 8.96
N VAL A 76 2.10 -4.43 8.30
CA VAL A 76 1.69 -5.59 7.49
C VAL A 76 2.60 -5.78 6.27
N ILE A 77 3.23 -4.71 5.79
CA ILE A 77 4.14 -4.76 4.64
C ILE A 77 5.58 -4.72 5.15
N LYS A 78 6.40 -5.63 4.62
CA LYS A 78 7.85 -5.58 4.78
C LYS A 78 8.45 -5.03 3.48
N ILE A 79 8.97 -3.82 3.55
CA ILE A 79 9.62 -3.09 2.44
C ILE A 79 11.06 -3.56 2.31
#